data_AF-A0A965PLQ0-F1
#
_entry.id   AF-A0A965PLQ0-F1
#
_cell.length_a   1.000
_cell.length_b   1.000
_cell.length_c   1.000
_cell.angle_alpha   90.00
_cell.angle_beta   90.00
_cell.angle_gamma   90.00
#
_symmetry.space_group_name_H-M   'P 1'
#
loop_
_entity.id
_entity.type
_entity.pdbx_description
1 polymer ?
#
loop_
_entity_poly.entity_id
_entity_poly.type
_entity_poly.pdbx_seq_one_letter_code
_entity_poly.pdbx_strand_id
1 'polypeptide(L)'
;VHSLTERYDAGEEVNLLDNGGNINFKMSEWTMFERYVEYRQQVQQEIMFSEINFISEKLGYAGTVDRIVNINGKTYLIDIKTSNTIYDYYWLQLAAYNELIKEAYQSEHVVDHVAVLWLNAKTRTAGKNGAIQGAGWQLIIRENSERENDLKLFNATKLLWEAQNSDMKPRIKTYSLTHKL
;
A
#
# COMPACT_ATOMS: atom_id res chain seq x y z
N VAL A 1 -6.93 -1.88 -10.00
CA VAL A 1 -6.77 -0.54 -9.35
C VAL A 1 -5.29 -0.14 -9.21
N HIS A 2 -4.42 -0.88 -8.50
CA HIS A 2 -3.01 -0.51 -8.30
C HIS A 2 -2.27 -0.15 -9.62
N SER A 3 -2.37 -1.01 -10.63
CA SER A 3 -1.79 -0.70 -11.95
C SER A 3 -2.28 0.61 -12.57
N LEU A 4 -3.55 1.01 -12.36
CA LEU A 4 -4.05 2.29 -12.85
C LEU A 4 -3.43 3.47 -12.09
N THR A 5 -3.32 3.35 -10.76
CA THR A 5 -2.74 4.39 -9.90
C THR A 5 -1.24 4.54 -10.11
N GLU A 6 -0.51 3.44 -10.36
CA GLU A 6 0.91 3.44 -10.71
C GLU A 6 1.19 4.19 -12.01
N ARG A 7 0.45 3.86 -13.08
CA ARG A 7 0.57 4.52 -14.38
C ARG A 7 0.27 6.02 -14.28
N TYR A 8 -0.76 6.38 -13.54
CA TYR A 8 -1.11 7.78 -13.29
C TYR A 8 -0.02 8.52 -12.51
N ASP A 9 0.53 7.92 -11.45
CA ASP A 9 1.64 8.50 -10.69
C ASP A 9 2.94 8.61 -11.51
N ALA A 10 3.13 7.74 -12.51
CA ALA A 10 4.24 7.81 -13.46
C ALA A 10 4.04 8.90 -14.54
N GLY A 11 2.92 9.62 -14.53
CA GLY A 11 2.60 10.66 -15.50
C GLY A 11 2.04 10.15 -16.83
N GLU A 12 1.64 8.87 -16.89
CA GLU A 12 0.98 8.33 -18.08
C GLU A 12 -0.46 8.83 -18.20
N GLU A 13 -0.94 8.96 -19.44
CA GLU A 13 -2.36 9.13 -19.72
C GLU A 13 -3.08 7.78 -19.54
N VAL A 14 -3.99 7.74 -18.57
CA VAL A 14 -4.77 6.54 -18.23
C VAL A 14 -6.18 6.67 -18.81
N ASN A 15 -6.48 5.88 -19.84
CA ASN A 15 -7.73 5.96 -20.61
C ASN A 15 -8.62 4.73 -20.39
N LEU A 16 -9.94 4.96 -20.37
CA LEU A 16 -10.98 3.92 -20.21
C LEU A 16 -10.91 2.86 -21.31
N LEU A 17 -10.70 3.32 -22.54
CA LEU A 17 -10.59 2.49 -23.73
C LEU A 17 -9.14 2.26 -24.06
N ASP A 18 -8.80 1.03 -24.42
CA ASP A 18 -7.53 0.74 -25.08
C ASP A 18 -7.53 1.17 -26.55
N ASN A 19 -6.38 1.04 -27.21
CA ASN A 19 -6.21 1.37 -28.62
C ASN A 19 -7.12 0.55 -29.56
N GLY A 20 -7.71 -0.54 -29.08
CA GLY A 20 -8.68 -1.37 -29.79
C GLY A 20 -10.14 -1.03 -29.48
N GLY A 21 -10.41 -0.01 -28.65
CA GLY A 21 -11.75 0.40 -28.24
C GLY A 21 -12.37 -0.49 -27.15
N ASN A 22 -11.59 -1.34 -26.48
CA ASN A 22 -12.08 -2.20 -25.41
C ASN A 22 -11.92 -1.53 -24.05
N ILE A 23 -12.89 -1.73 -23.16
CA ILE A 23 -12.78 -1.33 -21.76
C ILE A 23 -11.84 -2.30 -21.04
N ASN A 24 -10.66 -1.83 -20.69
CA ASN A 24 -9.76 -2.55 -19.79
C ASN A 24 -10.20 -2.32 -18.34
N PHE A 25 -10.08 -3.34 -17.47
CA PHE A 25 -10.52 -3.32 -16.06
C PHE A 25 -12.04 -3.22 -15.85
N LYS A 26 -12.51 -3.61 -14.65
CA LYS A 26 -13.94 -3.51 -14.29
C LYS A 26 -14.34 -2.06 -14.04
N MET A 27 -15.59 -1.70 -14.29
CA MET A 27 -16.11 -0.34 -14.02
C MET A 27 -15.96 0.09 -12.55
N SER A 28 -16.05 -0.87 -11.61
CA SER A 28 -15.78 -0.63 -10.19
C SER A 28 -14.32 -0.22 -9.92
N GLU A 29 -13.37 -0.73 -10.70
CA GLU A 29 -11.96 -0.35 -10.59
C GLU A 29 -11.71 1.05 -11.15
N TRP A 30 -12.37 1.41 -12.25
CA TRP A 30 -12.38 2.79 -12.76
C TRP A 30 -12.96 3.77 -11.76
N THR A 31 -14.08 3.42 -11.12
CA THR A 31 -14.68 4.25 -10.07
C THR A 31 -13.69 4.48 -8.91
N MET A 32 -12.93 3.46 -8.52
CA MET A 32 -11.90 3.61 -7.48
C MET A 32 -10.66 4.38 -7.95
N PHE A 33 -10.30 4.25 -9.23
CA PHE A 33 -9.24 5.04 -9.83
C PHE A 33 -9.61 6.54 -9.88
N GLU A 34 -10.83 6.89 -10.27
CA GLU A 34 -11.30 8.29 -10.23
C GLU A 34 -11.23 8.89 -8.82
N ARG A 35 -11.55 8.10 -7.79
CA ARG A 35 -11.37 8.51 -6.39
C ARG A 35 -9.90 8.72 -6.02
N TYR A 36 -8.99 7.91 -6.57
CA TYR A 36 -7.54 8.12 -6.41
C TYR A 36 -7.08 9.41 -7.09
N VAL A 37 -7.60 9.70 -8.29
CA VAL A 37 -7.31 10.96 -9.01
C VAL A 37 -7.80 12.16 -8.19
N GLU A 38 -9.02 12.12 -7.64
CA GLU A 38 -9.53 13.16 -6.74
C GLU A 38 -8.61 13.34 -5.52
N TYR A 39 -8.20 12.25 -4.87
CA TYR A 39 -7.25 12.28 -3.76
C TYR A 39 -5.93 12.96 -4.16
N ARG A 40 -5.34 12.61 -5.29
CA ARG A 40 -4.08 13.22 -5.77
C ARG A 40 -4.22 14.71 -6.10
N GLN A 41 -5.39 15.15 -6.53
CA GLN A 41 -5.69 16.56 -6.76
C GLN A 41 -5.87 17.35 -5.46
N GLN A 42 -6.49 16.74 -4.44
CA GLN A 42 -6.75 17.39 -3.15
C GLN A 42 -5.55 17.36 -2.20
N VAL A 43 -4.71 16.32 -2.30
CA VAL A 43 -3.54 16.11 -1.44
C VAL A 43 -2.29 16.19 -2.30
N GLN A 44 -1.66 17.36 -2.27
CA GLN A 44 -0.36 17.54 -2.89
C GLN A 44 0.67 16.69 -2.15
N GLN A 45 1.28 15.78 -2.91
CA GLN A 45 2.30 14.87 -2.42
C GLN A 45 3.28 14.55 -3.54
N GLU A 46 4.54 14.35 -3.14
CA GLU A 46 5.61 13.85 -3.99
C GLU A 46 5.72 12.33 -3.80
N ILE A 47 5.71 11.59 -4.91
CA ILE A 47 5.93 10.14 -4.87
C ILE A 47 7.44 9.89 -4.78
N MET A 48 7.90 9.43 -3.61
CA MET A 48 9.31 9.07 -3.42
C MET A 48 9.58 7.67 -3.99
N PHE A 49 8.68 6.73 -3.69
CA PHE A 49 8.73 5.36 -4.19
C PHE A 49 7.33 4.82 -4.47
N SER A 50 7.22 3.98 -5.50
CA SER A 50 6.02 3.26 -5.90
C SER A 50 6.37 1.81 -6.22
N GLU A 51 5.60 0.85 -5.69
CA GLU A 51 5.78 -0.60 -5.88
C GLU A 51 7.22 -1.10 -5.60
N ILE A 52 7.80 -0.64 -4.51
CA ILE A 52 9.19 -0.97 -4.14
C ILE A 52 9.24 -2.27 -3.33
N ASN A 53 10.13 -3.19 -3.73
CA ASN A 53 10.36 -4.45 -3.04
C ASN A 53 11.45 -4.33 -1.98
N PHE A 54 11.15 -4.82 -0.78
CA PHE A 54 12.13 -5.01 0.29
C PHE A 54 12.23 -6.48 0.67
N ILE A 55 13.44 -6.95 0.92
CA ILE A 55 13.74 -8.31 1.35
C ILE A 55 14.68 -8.21 2.55
N SER A 56 14.35 -8.93 3.62
CA SER A 56 15.21 -9.00 4.80
C SER A 56 15.39 -10.45 5.26
N GLU A 57 16.65 -10.91 5.19
CA GLU A 57 17.04 -12.18 5.81
C GLU A 57 16.99 -12.10 7.34
N LYS A 58 17.32 -10.95 7.91
CA LYS A 58 17.34 -10.72 9.36
C LYS A 58 15.94 -10.81 9.97
N LEU A 59 14.96 -10.16 9.35
CA LEU A 59 13.56 -10.19 9.77
C LEU A 59 12.87 -11.49 9.33
N GLY A 60 13.38 -12.13 8.27
CA GLY A 60 12.87 -13.40 7.75
C GLY A 60 11.62 -13.24 6.90
N TYR A 61 11.41 -12.07 6.30
CA TYR A 61 10.31 -11.80 5.37
C TYR A 61 10.65 -10.72 4.35
N ALA A 62 9.79 -10.59 3.35
CA ALA A 62 9.87 -9.63 2.27
C ALA A 62 8.49 -9.02 2.00
N GLY A 63 8.44 -7.91 1.27
CA GLY A 63 7.20 -7.23 0.93
C GLY A 63 7.36 -6.25 -0.21
N THR A 64 6.26 -5.99 -0.91
CA THR A 64 6.13 -4.93 -1.90
C THR A 64 5.34 -3.80 -1.26
N VAL A 65 5.96 -2.63 -1.14
CA VAL A 65 5.33 -1.43 -0.59
C VAL A 65 4.66 -0.69 -1.73
N ASP A 66 3.36 -0.43 -1.60
CA ASP A 66 2.60 0.33 -2.59
C ASP A 66 3.22 1.72 -2.78
N ARG A 67 3.26 2.55 -1.73
CA ARG A 67 3.73 3.94 -1.84
C ARG A 67 4.54 4.40 -0.62
N ILE A 68 5.61 5.14 -0.90
CA ILE A 68 6.27 6.03 0.07
C ILE A 68 6.22 7.43 -0.54
N VAL A 69 5.63 8.37 0.19
CA VAL A 69 5.34 9.72 -0.32
C VAL A 69 5.75 10.79 0.67
N ASN A 70 6.08 11.98 0.17
CA ASN A 70 6.23 13.17 0.99
C ASN A 70 4.95 14.01 0.92
N ILE A 71 4.32 14.26 2.06
CA ILE A 71 3.19 15.18 2.19
C ILE A 71 3.60 16.27 3.17
N ASN A 72 3.73 17.51 2.68
CA ASN A 72 4.10 18.69 3.48
C ASN A 72 5.38 18.49 4.33
N GLY A 73 6.42 17.87 3.76
CA GLY A 73 7.69 17.63 4.43
C GLY A 73 7.71 16.43 5.38
N LYS A 74 6.63 15.64 5.42
CA LYS A 74 6.51 14.42 6.22
C LYS A 74 6.44 13.18 5.34
N THR A 75 7.17 12.13 5.71
CA THR A 75 7.21 10.88 4.96
C THR A 75 6.08 9.96 5.40
N TYR A 76 5.27 9.51 4.45
CA TYR A 76 4.17 8.57 4.66
C TYR A 76 4.46 7.25 3.97
N LEU A 77 4.30 6.15 4.72
CA LEU A 77 4.11 4.82 4.17
C LEU A 77 2.60 4.61 3.96
N ILE A 78 2.18 4.45 2.70
CA ILE A 78 0.77 4.32 2.32
C ILE A 78 0.55 2.99 1.61
N ASP A 79 -0.48 2.26 2.05
CA ASP A 79 -1.02 1.10 1.35
C ASP A 79 -2.45 1.40 0.85
N ILE A 80 -2.73 1.06 -0.40
CA ILE A 80 -3.98 1.34 -1.10
C ILE A 80 -4.92 0.16 -0.92
N LYS A 81 -6.09 0.39 -0.30
CA LYS A 81 -7.10 -0.65 -0.10
C LYS A 81 -8.41 -0.33 -0.83
N THR A 82 -8.95 -1.36 -1.47
CA THR A 82 -10.18 -1.34 -2.28
C THR A 82 -11.31 -2.17 -1.68
N SER A 83 -11.06 -2.82 -0.53
CA SER A 83 -12.04 -3.64 0.20
C SER A 83 -13.24 -2.82 0.68
N ASN A 84 -14.36 -3.50 1.00
CA ASN A 84 -15.57 -2.84 1.53
C ASN A 84 -15.45 -2.41 3.01
N THR A 85 -14.40 -2.87 3.70
CA THR A 85 -14.13 -2.63 5.11
C THR A 85 -12.62 -2.62 5.33
N ILE A 86 -12.14 -1.82 6.29
CA ILE A 86 -10.77 -1.87 6.78
C ILE A 86 -10.64 -2.97 7.83
N TYR A 87 -9.68 -3.86 7.64
CA TYR A 87 -9.40 -4.95 8.55
C TYR A 87 -8.09 -4.73 9.28
N ASP A 88 -8.00 -5.23 10.51
CA ASP A 88 -6.83 -5.03 11.37
C ASP A 88 -5.54 -5.55 10.75
N TYR A 89 -5.60 -6.64 9.99
CA TYR A 89 -4.42 -7.23 9.35
C TYR A 89 -3.75 -6.34 8.29
N TYR A 90 -4.43 -5.29 7.81
CA TYR A 90 -3.80 -4.27 6.96
C TYR A 90 -2.77 -3.46 7.74
N TRP A 91 -3.02 -3.19 9.03
CA TRP A 91 -2.08 -2.48 9.88
C TRP A 91 -0.90 -3.37 10.28
N LEU A 92 -1.11 -4.68 10.44
CA LEU A 92 -0.02 -5.65 10.63
C LEU A 92 0.90 -5.69 9.42
N GLN A 93 0.34 -5.69 8.20
CA GLN A 93 1.10 -5.62 6.95
C GLN A 93 1.97 -4.35 6.92
N LEU A 94 1.37 -3.19 7.21
CA LEU A 94 2.08 -1.92 7.25
C LEU A 94 3.14 -1.84 8.35
N ALA A 95 2.90 -2.45 9.52
CA ALA A 95 3.89 -2.56 10.59
C ALA A 95 5.12 -3.36 10.13
N ALA A 96 4.91 -4.49 9.44
CA ALA A 96 6.00 -5.28 8.87
C ALA A 96 6.77 -4.50 7.79
N TYR A 97 6.07 -3.77 6.92
CA TYR A 97 6.71 -2.93 5.90
C TYR A 97 7.54 -1.80 6.50
N ASN A 98 7.05 -1.17 7.58
CA ASN A 98 7.80 -0.15 8.28
C ASN A 98 9.13 -0.70 8.83
N GLU A 99 9.15 -1.92 9.36
CA GLU A 99 10.39 -2.57 9.82
C GLU A 99 11.34 -2.93 8.67
N LEU A 100 10.81 -3.39 7.53
CA LEU A 100 11.63 -3.61 6.31
C LEU A 100 12.31 -2.32 5.84
N ILE A 101 11.58 -1.20 5.85
CA ILE A 101 12.11 0.11 5.46
C ILE A 101 13.18 0.56 6.45
N LYS A 102 12.92 0.48 7.76
CA LYS A 102 13.91 0.86 8.78
C LYS A 102 15.20 0.08 8.66
N GLU A 103 15.11 -1.22 8.41
CA GLU A 103 16.30 -2.06 8.20
C GLU A 103 17.04 -1.66 6.92
N ALA A 104 16.33 -1.53 5.80
CA ALA A 104 16.94 -1.20 4.51
C ALA A 104 17.69 0.14 4.53
N TYR A 105 17.17 1.12 5.26
CA TYR A 105 17.77 2.45 5.42
C TYR A 105 18.62 2.62 6.68
N GLN A 106 18.74 1.57 7.51
CA GLN A 106 19.49 1.58 8.78
C GLN A 106 19.11 2.74 9.70
N SER A 107 17.82 3.07 9.79
CA SER A 107 17.30 4.22 10.54
C SER A 107 15.89 3.96 11.07
N GLU A 108 15.62 4.36 12.32
CA GLU A 108 14.30 4.27 12.93
C GLU A 108 13.32 5.36 12.45
N HIS A 109 13.83 6.43 11.85
CA HIS A 109 13.07 7.66 11.56
C HIS A 109 12.93 7.90 10.05
N VAL A 110 12.71 6.84 9.27
CA VAL A 110 12.50 6.95 7.81
C VAL A 110 11.06 7.36 7.49
N VAL A 111 10.09 6.86 8.26
CA VAL A 111 8.65 7.05 8.04
C VAL A 111 8.03 7.77 9.24
N ASP A 112 7.55 8.99 9.03
CA ASP A 112 6.83 9.75 10.05
C ASP A 112 5.45 9.13 10.31
N HIS A 113 4.72 8.79 9.24
CA HIS A 113 3.33 8.36 9.30
C HIS A 113 3.08 7.06 8.53
N VAL A 114 2.23 6.21 9.08
CA VAL A 114 1.71 5.01 8.41
C VAL A 114 0.24 5.23 8.12
N ALA A 115 -0.21 4.96 6.90
CA ALA A 115 -1.58 5.20 6.51
C ALA A 115 -2.13 4.17 5.53
N VAL A 116 -3.45 4.02 5.55
CA VAL A 116 -4.20 3.30 4.51
C VAL A 116 -4.97 4.32 3.69
N LEU A 117 -4.79 4.29 2.37
CA LEU A 117 -5.66 4.99 1.43
C LEU A 117 -6.81 4.05 1.04
N TRP A 118 -7.97 4.27 1.65
CA TRP A 118 -9.15 3.47 1.40
C TRP A 118 -9.98 4.07 0.26
N LEU A 119 -9.87 3.49 -0.94
CA LEU A 119 -10.55 3.96 -2.16
C LEU A 119 -12.01 3.49 -2.28
N ASN A 120 -12.48 2.71 -1.31
CA ASN A 120 -13.87 2.26 -1.24
C ASN A 120 -14.51 2.58 0.12
N ALA A 121 -14.14 3.75 0.65
CA ALA A 121 -14.70 4.28 1.88
C ALA A 121 -16.18 4.63 1.70
N LYS A 122 -16.93 4.64 2.81
CA LYS A 122 -18.35 5.02 2.83
C LYS A 122 -18.57 6.53 3.02
N THR A 123 -17.51 7.32 2.88
CA THR A 123 -17.51 8.77 2.96
C THR A 123 -18.29 9.38 1.80
N ARG A 124 -18.99 10.50 2.04
CA ARG A 124 -19.82 11.16 1.01
C ARG A 124 -19.40 12.60 0.72
N THR A 125 -18.52 13.16 1.54
CA THR A 125 -18.11 14.57 1.49
C THR A 125 -16.66 14.70 1.91
N ALA A 126 -16.09 15.88 1.64
CA ALA A 126 -14.82 16.30 2.22
C ALA A 126 -14.80 16.14 3.75
N GLY A 127 -13.61 15.89 4.27
CA GLY A 127 -13.39 15.65 5.69
C GLY A 127 -13.62 16.86 6.57
N LYS A 128 -13.92 16.60 7.85
CA LYS A 128 -14.01 17.60 8.91
C LYS A 128 -13.03 17.20 10.02
N ASN A 129 -12.63 18.17 10.85
CA ASN A 129 -11.79 17.93 12.03
C ASN A 129 -10.47 17.18 11.72
N GLY A 130 -9.81 17.54 10.61
CA GLY A 130 -8.52 16.95 10.23
C GLY A 130 -8.61 15.62 9.48
N ALA A 131 -9.80 15.06 9.26
CA ALA A 131 -9.96 13.90 8.38
C ALA A 131 -9.59 14.26 6.93
N ILE A 132 -8.77 13.43 6.30
CA ILE A 132 -8.37 13.57 4.90
C ILE A 132 -9.23 12.59 4.08
N GLN A 133 -10.27 13.09 3.43
CA GLN A 133 -11.24 12.27 2.69
C GLN A 133 -11.99 13.08 1.64
N GLY A 134 -12.59 12.37 0.68
CA GLY A 134 -13.56 12.89 -0.29
C GLY A 134 -14.74 11.93 -0.44
N ALA A 135 -15.46 12.00 -1.56
CA ALA A 135 -16.58 11.11 -1.80
C ALA A 135 -16.09 9.71 -2.19
N GLY A 136 -16.28 8.73 -1.31
CA GLY A 136 -15.92 7.34 -1.56
C GLY A 136 -14.46 6.97 -1.26
N TRP A 137 -13.65 7.91 -0.78
CA TRP A 137 -12.28 7.64 -0.35
C TRP A 137 -11.91 8.34 0.95
N GLN A 138 -10.92 7.77 1.66
CA GLN A 138 -10.37 8.32 2.89
C GLN A 138 -8.91 7.88 3.07
N LEU A 139 -8.03 8.82 3.42
CA LEU A 139 -6.69 8.52 3.93
C LEU A 139 -6.76 8.42 5.45
N ILE A 140 -6.56 7.21 5.97
CA ILE A 140 -6.60 6.91 7.41
C ILE A 140 -5.16 6.83 7.91
N ILE A 141 -4.75 7.77 8.74
CA ILE A 141 -3.43 7.79 9.37
C ILE A 141 -3.52 6.98 10.68
N ARG A 142 -2.59 6.04 10.87
CA ARG A 142 -2.52 5.21 12.07
C ARG A 142 -1.84 5.97 13.21
N GLU A 143 -2.46 5.99 14.38
CA GLU A 143 -1.89 6.64 15.56
C GLU A 143 -0.62 5.92 16.04
N ASN A 144 0.33 6.68 16.61
CA ASN A 144 1.62 6.11 17.03
C ASN A 144 1.48 5.03 18.10
N SER A 145 0.56 5.21 19.06
CA SER A 145 0.28 4.20 20.09
C SER A 145 -0.30 2.91 19.50
N GLU A 146 -1.07 3.01 18.41
CA GLU A 146 -1.60 1.84 17.70
C GLU A 146 -0.50 1.14 16.88
N ARG A 147 0.39 1.89 16.22
CA ARG A 147 1.50 1.34 15.42
C ARG A 147 2.40 0.41 16.25
N GLU A 148 2.70 0.77 17.49
CA GLU A 148 3.47 -0.08 18.40
C GLU A 148 2.74 -1.39 18.71
N ASN A 149 1.42 -1.35 18.86
CA ASN A 149 0.61 -2.53 19.10
C ASN A 149 0.49 -3.41 17.85
N ASP A 150 0.36 -2.80 16.67
CA ASP A 150 0.29 -3.51 15.39
C ASP A 150 1.56 -4.33 15.15
N LEU A 151 2.75 -3.78 15.46
CA LEU A 151 4.02 -4.50 15.36
C LEU A 151 4.11 -5.67 16.34
N LYS A 152 3.67 -5.48 17.60
CA LYS A 152 3.61 -6.57 18.58
C LYS A 152 2.69 -7.71 18.11
N LEU A 153 1.54 -7.37 17.55
CA LEU A 153 0.57 -8.34 17.05
C LEU A 153 1.06 -9.05 15.78
N PHE A 154 1.73 -8.33 14.89
CA PHE A 154 2.42 -8.92 13.74
C PHE A 154 3.48 -9.93 14.19
N ASN A 155 4.35 -9.57 15.13
CA ASN A 155 5.39 -10.46 15.65
C ASN A 155 4.81 -11.72 16.32
N ALA A 156 3.73 -11.57 17.10
CA ALA A 156 3.04 -12.71 17.69
C ALA A 156 2.43 -13.64 16.62
N THR A 157 1.84 -13.05 15.58
CA THR A 157 1.26 -13.80 14.45
C THR A 157 2.34 -14.50 13.63
N LYS A 158 3.48 -13.84 13.40
CA LYS A 158 4.65 -14.42 12.75
C LYS A 158 5.19 -15.61 13.54
N LEU A 159 5.33 -15.48 14.86
CA LEU A 159 5.78 -16.57 15.73
C LEU A 159 4.85 -17.79 15.64
N LEU A 160 3.53 -17.57 15.69
CA LEU A 160 2.55 -18.64 15.51
C LEU A 160 2.69 -19.31 14.13
N TRP A 161 2.83 -18.50 13.07
CA TRP A 161 2.99 -18.99 11.71
C TRP A 161 4.27 -19.81 11.55
N GLU A 162 5.40 -19.34 12.07
CA GLU A 162 6.69 -20.06 12.04
C GLU A 162 6.59 -21.39 12.79
N ALA A 163 5.94 -21.43 13.95
CA ALA A 163 5.73 -22.66 14.69
C ALA A 163 4.87 -23.69 13.91
N GLN A 164 3.91 -23.23 13.12
CA GLN A 164 3.03 -24.10 12.32
C GLN A 164 3.62 -24.49 10.96
N ASN A 165 4.59 -23.73 10.44
CA ASN A 165 5.07 -23.85 9.06
C ASN A 165 6.60 -23.95 8.96
N SER A 166 7.28 -24.36 10.04
CA SER A 166 8.75 -24.38 10.13
C SER A 166 9.48 -25.21 9.06
N ASP A 167 8.79 -26.20 8.48
CA ASP A 167 9.31 -27.08 7.42
C ASP A 167 8.93 -26.63 6.01
N MET A 168 8.18 -25.53 5.88
CA MET A 168 7.72 -25.01 4.59
C MET A 168 8.91 -24.55 3.74
N LYS A 169 8.99 -25.08 2.53
CA LYS A 169 10.02 -24.71 1.54
C LYS A 169 9.37 -24.00 0.35
N PRO A 170 10.09 -23.07 -0.32
CA PRO A 170 9.62 -22.49 -1.57
C PRO A 170 9.25 -23.59 -2.58
N ARG A 171 8.04 -23.53 -3.13
CA ARG A 171 7.56 -24.51 -4.12
C ARG A 171 8.37 -24.47 -5.43
N ILE A 172 8.91 -23.30 -5.76
CA ILE A 172 9.72 -23.06 -6.95
C ILE A 172 10.96 -22.28 -6.50
N LYS A 173 12.15 -22.76 -6.83
CA LYS A 173 13.44 -22.12 -6.48
C LYS A 173 14.07 -21.36 -7.64
N THR A 174 13.69 -21.68 -8.86
CA THR A 174 14.26 -21.12 -10.10
C THR A 174 13.17 -20.96 -11.13
N TYR A 175 13.09 -19.77 -11.72
CA TYR A 175 12.22 -19.48 -12.85
C TYR A 175 12.99 -19.69 -14.15
N SER A 176 12.36 -20.33 -15.14
CA SER A 176 12.81 -20.17 -16.52
C SER A 176 12.23 -18.86 -17.03
N LEU A 177 13.05 -17.80 -17.11
CA LEU A 177 12.60 -16.46 -17.55
C LEU A 177 12.60 -16.31 -19.07
N THR A 178 12.81 -17.40 -19.80
CA THR A 178 12.87 -17.40 -21.25
C THR A 178 12.14 -18.62 -21.76
N HIS A 179 11.14 -18.38 -22.61
CA HIS A 179 10.36 -19.42 -23.25
C HIS A 179 10.32 -19.13 -24.75
N LYS A 180 10.42 -20.17 -25.56
CA LYS A 180 10.22 -20.13 -27.01
C LYS A 180 9.29 -21.28 -27.39
N LEU A 181 8.41 -21.05 -28.36
CA LEU A 181 7.62 -22.10 -29.01
C LEU A 181 8.53 -23.10 -29.76
#